data_AF-A0A0C3NNA8-F1
#
_entry.id   AF-A0A0C3NNA8-F1
#
_cell.length_a   1.000
_cell.length_b   1.000
_cell.length_c   1.000
_cell.angle_alpha   90.00
_cell.angle_beta   90.00
_cell.angle_gamma   90.00
#
_symmetry.space_group_name_H-M   'P 1'
#
loop_
_entity.id
_entity.type
_entity.pdbx_description
1 polymer ?
#
loop_
_entity_poly.entity_id
_entity_poly.type
_entity_poly.pdbx_seq_one_letter_code
_entity_poly.pdbx_strand_id
1 'polypeptide(L)' 'TVRVWDVEGGVQIGSPLEGHTSGVLSVAFSPDGKRIVSGCWDNTVRVWENEQLALIVSPPSSMLHPFTPADGMYLHL' A
#
# COMPACT_ATOMS: atom_id res chain seq x y z
N THR A 1 -2.52 9.99 -8.80
CA THR A 1 -2.24 8.55 -8.63
C THR A 1 -1.83 8.31 -7.19
N VAL A 2 -1.79 7.07 -6.71
CA VAL A 2 -1.34 6.76 -5.33
C VAL A 2 -0.16 5.80 -5.40
N ARG A 3 0.88 5.99 -4.56
CA ARG A 3 2.12 5.18 -4.58
C ARG A 3 2.49 4.72 -3.16
N VAL A 4 2.96 3.48 -3.05
CA VAL A 4 3.40 2.88 -1.79
C VAL A 4 4.93 2.79 -1.78
N TRP A 5 5.57 3.05 -0.65
CA TRP A 5 7.02 3.07 -0.52
C TRP A 5 7.48 2.23 0.67
N ASP A 6 8.58 1.52 0.48
CA ASP A 6 9.41 0.98 1.56
C ASP A 6 10.22 2.15 2.15
N VAL A 7 10.07 2.38 3.45
CA VAL A 7 10.74 3.49 4.14
C VAL A 7 12.21 3.19 4.40
N GLU A 8 12.55 1.94 4.67
CA GLU A 8 13.94 1.56 4.95
C GLU A 8 14.78 1.59 3.67
N GLY A 9 14.25 1.00 2.59
CA GLY A 9 14.90 1.00 1.29
C GLY A 9 14.74 2.29 0.50
N GLY A 10 13.72 3.11 0.80
CA GLY A 10 13.34 4.27 -0.01
C GLY A 10 12.85 3.90 -1.41
N VAL A 11 12.39 2.66 -1.62
CA VAL A 11 11.99 2.12 -2.92
C VAL A 11 10.47 2.04 -3.02
N GLN A 12 9.92 2.37 -4.18
CA GLN A 12 8.50 2.21 -4.43
C GLN A 12 8.12 0.72 -4.46
N ILE A 13 7.10 0.34 -3.71
CA ILE A 13 6.55 -1.01 -3.67
C ILE A 13 5.44 -1.11 -4.72
N GLY A 14 5.60 -2.02 -5.68
CA GLY A 14 4.59 -2.31 -6.70
C GLY A 14 4.37 -1.17 -7.71
N SER A 15 3.35 -1.36 -8.55
CA SER A 15 2.93 -0.35 -9.53
C SER A 15 2.13 0.77 -8.86
N PRO A 16 2.17 2.01 -9.38
CA PRO A 16 1.26 3.06 -8.95
C PRO A 16 -0.20 2.60 -9.05
N LEU A 17 -1.00 2.98 -8.06
CA LEU A 17 -2.42 2.75 -8.05
C LEU A 17 -3.09 3.82 -8.91
N GLU A 18 -3.46 3.42 -10.13
CA GLU A 18 -3.98 4.29 -11.17
C GLU A 18 -5.48 4.11 -11.36
N GLY A 19 -6.17 5.21 -11.65
CA GLY A 19 -7.60 5.20 -11.96
C GLY A 19 -8.35 6.44 -11.50
N HIS A 20 -7.80 7.20 -10.56
CA HIS A 20 -8.31 8.55 -10.30
C HIS A 20 -8.02 9.45 -11.50
N THR A 21 -9.03 10.18 -11.97
CA THR A 21 -8.93 11.05 -13.14
C THR A 21 -8.64 12.51 -12.77
N SER A 22 -8.61 12.83 -11.47
CA SER A 22 -8.30 14.15 -10.92
C SER A 22 -7.35 14.05 -9.72
N GLY A 23 -7.12 15.16 -9.03
CA GLY A 23 -6.27 15.24 -7.85
C GLY A 23 -6.79 14.35 -6.72
N VAL A 24 -5.93 13.49 -6.19
CA VAL A 24 -6.19 12.72 -4.96
C VAL A 24 -5.97 13.65 -3.78
N LEU A 25 -6.95 13.75 -2.89
CA LEU A 25 -6.97 14.73 -1.79
C LEU A 25 -6.72 14.09 -0.44
N SER A 26 -7.00 12.79 -0.30
CA SER A 26 -6.89 12.07 0.96
C SER A 26 -6.57 10.60 0.71
N VAL A 27 -5.86 10.02 1.67
CA VAL A 27 -5.43 8.63 1.69
C VAL A 27 -5.47 8.10 3.12
N ALA A 28 -5.92 6.87 3.29
CA ALA A 28 -5.93 6.16 4.57
C ALA A 28 -5.60 4.68 4.40
N PHE A 29 -4.95 4.09 5.40
CA PHE A 29 -4.77 2.64 5.51
C PHE A 29 -5.87 2.01 6.35
N SER A 30 -6.25 0.78 6.02
CA SER A 30 -6.99 -0.05 6.96
C SER A 30 -6.10 -0.44 8.14
N PRO A 31 -6.66 -0.66 9.34
CA PRO A 31 -5.87 -1.03 10.53
C PRO A 31 -5.06 -2.32 10.36
N ASP A 32 -5.48 -3.21 9.47
CA ASP A 32 -4.78 -4.46 9.15
C ASP A 32 -3.72 -4.33 8.04
N GLY A 33 -3.54 -3.12 7.48
CA GLY A 33 -2.58 -2.83 6.42
C GLY A 33 -2.90 -3.44 5.05
N LYS A 34 -4.04 -4.14 4.92
CA LYS A 34 -4.39 -4.86 3.68
C LYS A 34 -5.05 -3.98 2.63
N ARG A 35 -5.60 -2.84 3.04
CA ARG A 35 -6.35 -1.95 2.16
C ARG A 35 -5.87 -0.53 2.28
N ILE A 36 -5.90 0.15 1.15
CA ILE A 36 -5.72 1.59 1.06
C ILE A 36 -7.01 2.18 0.52
N VAL A 37 -7.45 3.29 1.10
CA VAL A 37 -8.59 4.07 0.60
C VAL A 37 -8.09 5.43 0.14
N SER A 38 -8.51 5.86 -1.04
CA SER A 38 -8.20 7.19 -1.57
C SER A 38 -9.44 7.95 -1.99
N GLY A 39 -9.50 9.24 -1.66
CA GLY A 39 -10.56 10.17 -2.06
C GLY A 39 -10.03 11.20 -3.06
N CYS A 40 -10.81 11.52 -4.08
CA CYS A 40 -10.39 12.35 -5.20
C CYS A 40 -11.45 13.37 -5.63
N TRP A 41 -11.01 14.45 -6.27
CA TRP A 41 -11.87 15.43 -6.94
C TRP A 41 -12.65 14.89 -8.14
N ASP A 42 -12.40 13.67 -8.58
CA ASP A 42 -13.22 12.99 -9.59
C ASP A 42 -14.57 12.49 -9.04
N ASN A 43 -14.91 12.88 -7.81
CA ASN A 43 -16.10 12.47 -7.05
C ASN A 43 -16.13 10.97 -6.73
N THR A 44 -14.97 10.30 -6.77
CA THR A 44 -14.87 8.89 -6.41
C THR A 44 -14.03 8.67 -5.16
N VAL A 45 -14.38 7.60 -4.44
CA VAL A 45 -13.52 6.96 -3.45
C VAL A 45 -13.12 5.61 -4.02
N ARG A 46 -11.83 5.28 -3.97
CA ARG A 46 -11.30 4.00 -4.44
C ARG A 46 -10.71 3.22 -3.27
N VAL A 47 -10.93 1.92 -3.28
CA VAL A 47 -10.32 0.97 -2.36
C VAL A 47 -9.36 0.11 -3.15
N TRP A 48 -8.14 0.00 -2.64
CA TRP A 48 -7.05 -0.77 -3.22
C TRP A 48 -6.72 -1.89 -2.26
N GLU A 49 -6.74 -3.12 -2.75
CA GLU A 49 -6.30 -4.27 -1.97
C GLU A 49 -4.83 -4.52 -2.25
N ASN A 50 -4.05 -4.69 -1.19
CA ASN A 50 -2.65 -5.06 -1.32
C ASN A 50 -2.55 -6.59 -1.49
N GLU A 51 -2.71 -7.07 -2.72
CA GLU A 51 -2.51 -8.50 -3.07
C GLU A 51 -1.07 -8.95 -2.78
N GLN A 52 -0.12 -8.01 -2.71
CA GLN A 52 1.28 -8.29 -2.42
C GLN A 52 1.52 -8.79 -0.97
N LEU A 53 0.55 -8.61 -0.05
CA LEU A 53 0.61 -9.17 1.30
C LEU A 53 0.19 -10.65 1.40
N ALA A 54 -0.51 -11.20 0.40
CA ALA A 54 -0.90 -12.61 0.42
C ALA A 54 0.30 -13.55 0.21
N LEU A 55 1.32 -13.11 -0.53
CA LEU A 55 2.55 -13.88 -0.77
C LEU A 55 3.55 -13.83 0.40
N ILE A 56 3.39 -12.89 1.34
CA ILE A 56 4.27 -12.75 2.52
C ILE A 56 3.79 -13.65 3.68
N VAL A 57 2.50 -14.01 3.70
CA VAL A 57 1.91 -14.88 4.74
C VAL A 57 2.32 -16.35 4.60
N SER A 58 2.89 -16.75 3.46
CA SER A 58 3.55 -18.05 3.30
C SER A 58 5.03 -17.85 2.99
N PRO A 59 5.93 -17.77 4.00
CA PRO A 59 7.35 -17.68 3.74
C PRO A 59 7.80 -18.95 3.00
N PRO A 60 8.71 -18.86 2.00
CA PRO A 60 9.40 -20.04 1.49
C PRO A 60 10.09 -20.72 2.68
N SER A 61 10.07 -22.05 2.72
CA SER A 61 10.54 -22.88 3.84
C SER A 61 12.00 -22.67 4.29
N SER A 62 12.71 -21.73 3.66
CA SER A 62 14.11 -21.38 3.89
C SER A 62 14.34 -20.05 4.65
N MET A 63 13.31 -19.29 5.02
CA MET A 63 13.50 -17.94 5.59
C MET A 63 13.44 -17.94 7.14
N LEU A 64 14.54 -17.56 7.79
CA LEU A 64 14.78 -17.69 9.25
C LEU A 64 14.36 -16.47 10.10
N HIS A 65 13.61 -15.51 9.58
CA HIS A 65 13.09 -14.39 10.39
C HIS A 65 11.71 -13.92 9.90
N PRO A 66 10.74 -13.72 10.81
CA PRO A 66 9.43 -13.17 10.48
C PRO A 66 9.48 -11.64 10.33
N PHE A 67 8.81 -11.12 9.31
CA PHE A 67 8.56 -9.68 9.15
C PHE A 67 7.48 -9.25 10.15
N THR A 68 7.73 -8.22 10.96
CA THR A 68 6.72 -7.66 11.87
C THR A 68 6.10 -6.39 11.28
N PRO A 69 4.78 -6.15 11.44
CA PRO A 69 4.10 -4.95 10.93
C PRO A 69 4.59 -3.60 11.48
N ALA A 70 5.61 -3.59 12.35
CA ALA A 70 6.19 -2.39 12.96
C ALA A 70 7.09 -1.59 12.00
N ASP A 71 7.38 -2.12 10.81
CA ASP A 71 8.38 -1.58 9.88
C ASP A 71 7.86 -0.40 9.02
N GLY A 72 6.79 0.25 9.47
CA GLY A 72 6.40 1.62 9.06
C GLY A 72 6.28 1.89 7.56
N MET A 73 5.19 1.45 6.91
CA MET A 73 4.85 1.94 5.56
C MET A 73 4.16 3.31 5.63
N TYR A 74 4.63 4.26 4.82
CA TYR A 74 4.01 5.58 4.64
C TYR A 74 3.50 5.78 3.20
N LEU A 75 2.40 6.52 3.05
CA LEU A 75 1.77 6.91 1.78
C LEU A 75 2.02 8.39 1.50
N HIS A 76 2.30 8.75 0.24
CA HIS A 76 2.42 10.13 -0.22
C HIS A 76 1.58 10.34 -1.49
N LEU A 77 0.94 11.51 -1.58
CA LEU A 77 0.14 11.97 -2.73
C LEU A 77 1.04 12.42 -3.89
#